data_AF-A0A534SEN2-F1
#
_entry.id   AF-A0A534SEN2-F1
#
_cell.length_a   1.000
_cell.length_b   1.000
_cell.length_c   1.000
_cell.angle_alpha   90.00
_cell.angle_beta   90.00
_cell.angle_gamma   90.00
#
_symmetry.space_group_name_H-M   'P 1'
#
loop_
_entity.id
_entity.type
_entity.pdbx_description
1 polymer ?
#
loop_
_entity_poly.entity_id
_entity_poly.type
_entity_poly.pdbx_seq_one_letter_code
_entity_poly.pdbx_strand_id
1 'polypeptide(L)'
;MNFLALMIVTCLIAGCVHRPPPQPVAMQQANDANLSCEQISVDYTANTEIAKNKIAKNKSSDVDDALWIIFVWPGLADFQNADGNEGNALLDRNIYLRGMAKAKGCKEMESWPALIA
;
A
#
# COMPACT_ATOMS: atom_id res chain seq x y z
N MET A 1 -28.67 -39.42 5.91
CA MET A 1 -27.83 -38.24 5.58
C MET A 1 -26.93 -37.97 6.77
N ASN A 2 -25.62 -38.18 6.58
CA ASN A 2 -24.66 -38.28 7.67
C ASN A 2 -24.17 -36.87 8.06
N PHE A 3 -24.75 -36.27 9.10
CA PHE A 3 -24.38 -34.93 9.60
C PHE A 3 -22.88 -34.78 9.88
N LEU A 4 -22.20 -35.88 10.24
CA LEU A 4 -20.75 -35.92 10.44
C LEU A 4 -19.96 -35.62 9.16
N ALA A 5 -20.41 -36.14 8.01
CA ALA A 5 -19.77 -35.89 6.72
C ALA A 5 -19.96 -34.43 6.27
N LEU A 6 -21.12 -33.84 6.61
CA LEU A 6 -21.41 -32.43 6.30
C LEU A 6 -20.48 -31.49 7.10
N MET A 7 -20.28 -31.77 8.40
CA MET A 7 -19.37 -31.02 9.27
C MET A 7 -17.92 -31.05 8.80
N ILE A 8 -17.42 -32.22 8.42
CA ILE A 8 -16.04 -32.40 7.93
C ILE A 8 -15.84 -31.64 6.61
N VAL A 9 -16.82 -31.69 5.71
CA VAL A 9 -16.78 -30.93 4.45
C VAL A 9 -16.77 -29.42 4.72
N THR A 10 -17.63 -28.90 5.62
CA THR A 10 -17.64 -27.46 5.96
C THR A 10 -16.33 -26.96 6.58
N CYS A 11 -15.63 -27.77 7.39
CA CYS A 11 -14.33 -27.39 7.93
C CYS A 11 -13.20 -27.41 6.88
N LEU A 12 -13.33 -28.22 5.82
CA LEU A 12 -12.33 -28.30 4.75
C LEU A 12 -12.43 -27.15 3.73
N ILE A 13 -13.62 -26.56 3.55
CA ILE A 13 -13.83 -25.37 2.69
C ILE A 13 -13.56 -24.05 3.42
N ALA A 14 -13.45 -24.07 4.75
CA ALA A 14 -12.91 -22.95 5.53
C ALA A 14 -11.37 -22.91 5.40
N GLY A 15 -10.86 -22.88 4.17
CA GLY A 15 -9.46 -22.56 3.93
C GLY A 15 -9.18 -21.17 4.51
N CYS A 16 -8.19 -21.06 5.39
CA CYS A 16 -7.73 -19.78 5.91
C CYS A 16 -7.26 -18.91 4.73
N VAL A 17 -8.13 -18.05 4.22
CA VAL A 17 -7.75 -17.01 3.26
C VAL A 17 -6.85 -16.03 4.01
N HIS A 18 -5.55 -16.31 4.01
CA HIS A 18 -4.54 -15.39 4.52
C HIS A 18 -4.35 -14.30 3.47
N ARG A 19 -5.01 -13.15 3.66
CA ARG A 19 -4.57 -11.90 3.01
C ARG A 19 -3.44 -11.32 3.85
N PRO A 20 -2.28 -10.97 3.26
CA PRO A 20 -1.17 -10.39 4.01
C PRO A 20 -1.60 -9.05 4.61
N PRO A 21 -1.21 -8.74 5.86
CA PRO A 21 -1.44 -7.42 6.45
C PRO A 21 -0.62 -6.36 5.69
N PRO A 22 -1.06 -5.08 5.70
CA PRO A 22 -0.29 -4.00 5.10
C PRO A 22 1.12 -3.94 5.70
N GLN A 23 2.11 -3.75 4.84
CA GLN A 23 3.52 -3.56 5.20
C GLN A 23 3.95 -2.12 4.85
N PRO A 24 3.52 -1.11 5.64
CA PRO A 24 3.83 0.27 5.34
C PRO A 24 5.34 0.52 5.41
N VAL A 25 5.85 1.29 4.45
CA VAL A 25 7.24 1.75 4.49
C VAL A 25 7.36 2.82 5.57
N ALA A 26 8.42 2.73 6.38
CA ALA A 26 8.70 3.74 7.38
C ALA A 26 8.96 5.11 6.71
N MET A 27 8.30 6.15 7.22
CA MET A 27 8.46 7.53 6.74
C MET A 27 9.93 7.97 6.77
N GLN A 28 10.63 7.68 7.88
CA GLN A 28 12.05 7.94 8.07
C GLN A 28 12.83 6.62 8.14
N GLN A 29 13.99 6.58 7.51
CA GLN A 29 14.92 5.47 7.55
C GLN A 29 16.25 5.93 8.15
N ALA A 30 16.96 5.01 8.80
CA ALA A 30 18.15 5.32 9.59
C ALA A 30 19.27 6.05 8.83
N ASN A 31 19.33 5.90 7.50
CA ASN A 31 20.38 6.49 6.66
C ASN A 31 19.90 7.67 5.80
N ASP A 32 18.67 8.15 5.99
CA ASP A 32 18.08 9.21 5.17
C ASP A 32 18.89 10.52 5.22
N ALA A 33 19.53 10.81 6.35
CA ALA A 33 20.37 12.00 6.52
C ALA A 33 21.57 12.02 5.56
N ASN A 34 22.07 10.85 5.16
CA ASN A 34 23.26 10.69 4.32
C ASN A 34 22.93 10.66 2.82
N LEU A 35 21.65 10.70 2.43
CA LEU A 35 21.26 10.67 1.03
C LEU A 35 21.71 11.96 0.30
N SER A 36 22.23 11.77 -0.92
CA SER A 36 22.50 12.85 -1.87
C SER A 36 21.21 13.36 -2.51
N CYS A 37 21.24 14.56 -3.12
CA CYS A 37 20.07 15.08 -3.83
C CYS A 37 19.60 14.16 -4.97
N GLU A 38 20.53 13.50 -5.67
CA GLU A 38 20.23 12.53 -6.72
C GLU A 38 19.54 11.30 -6.14
N GLN A 39 20.03 10.77 -5.02
CA GLN A 39 19.41 9.62 -4.35
C GLN A 39 18.01 9.96 -3.84
N ILE A 40 17.82 11.14 -3.26
CA ILE A 40 16.49 11.59 -2.83
C ILE A 40 15.54 11.73 -4.03
N SER A 41 16.02 12.23 -5.17
CA SER A 41 15.24 12.34 -6.42
C SER A 41 14.79 10.97 -6.94
N VAL A 42 15.71 10.00 -6.95
CA VAL A 42 15.42 8.61 -7.35
C VAL A 42 14.38 7.99 -6.42
N ASP A 43 14.60 8.07 -5.10
CA ASP A 43 13.68 7.51 -4.11
C ASP A 43 12.29 8.17 -4.20
N TYR A 44 12.25 9.50 -4.32
CA TYR A 44 10.99 10.25 -4.45
C TYR A 44 10.20 9.82 -5.68
N THR A 45 10.88 9.70 -6.83
CA THR A 45 10.25 9.31 -8.10
C THR A 45 9.75 7.87 -8.04
N ALA A 46 10.59 6.94 -7.56
CA ALA A 46 10.24 5.53 -7.41
C ALA A 46 9.03 5.35 -6.45
N ASN A 47 9.05 6.00 -5.29
CA ASN A 47 7.94 5.96 -4.34
C ASN A 47 6.66 6.54 -4.94
N THR A 48 6.75 7.60 -5.75
CA THR A 48 5.58 8.21 -6.41
C THR A 48 4.94 7.24 -7.39
N GLU A 49 5.74 6.53 -8.20
CA GLU A 49 5.24 5.52 -9.14
C GLU A 49 4.61 4.32 -8.41
N ILE A 50 5.26 3.83 -7.36
CA ILE A 50 4.74 2.71 -6.56
C ILE A 50 3.44 3.12 -5.86
N ALA A 51 3.39 4.30 -5.23
CA ALA A 51 2.20 4.83 -4.57
C ALA A 51 1.03 4.96 -5.56
N LYS A 52 1.28 5.52 -6.76
CA LYS A 52 0.27 5.63 -7.82
C LYS A 52 -0.33 4.26 -8.19
N ASN A 53 0.53 3.26 -8.36
CA ASN A 53 0.10 1.92 -8.71
C ASN A 53 -0.71 1.26 -7.58
N LYS A 54 -0.28 1.43 -6.33
CA LYS A 54 -0.98 0.88 -5.16
C LYS A 54 -2.33 1.54 -4.92
N ILE A 55 -2.41 2.87 -5.00
CA ILE A 55 -3.66 3.62 -4.88
C ILE A 55 -4.64 3.25 -6.01
N ALA A 56 -4.13 3.10 -7.25
CA ALA A 56 -4.96 2.66 -8.38
C ALA A 56 -5.49 1.23 -8.18
N LYS A 57 -4.67 0.31 -7.66
CA LYS A 57 -5.09 -1.05 -7.31
C LYS A 57 -6.13 -1.06 -6.20
N ASN A 58 -5.95 -0.25 -5.15
CA ASN A 58 -6.97 -0.13 -4.12
C ASN A 58 -8.32 0.32 -4.70
N LYS A 59 -8.31 1.37 -5.54
CA LYS A 59 -9.52 1.86 -6.17
C LYS A 59 -10.21 0.81 -7.05
N SER A 60 -9.45 -0.07 -7.70
CA SER A 60 -9.97 -1.21 -8.47
C SER A 60 -10.56 -2.29 -7.55
N SER A 61 -9.84 -2.62 -6.47
CA SER A 61 -10.25 -3.62 -5.49
C SER A 61 -11.52 -3.20 -4.74
N ASP A 62 -11.70 -1.92 -4.43
CA ASP A 62 -12.93 -1.39 -3.81
C ASP A 62 -14.17 -1.68 -4.67
N VAL A 63 -14.05 -1.62 -6.00
CA VAL A 63 -15.17 -1.91 -6.92
C VAL A 63 -15.49 -3.41 -6.94
N ASP A 64 -14.45 -4.24 -6.95
CA ASP A 64 -14.59 -5.69 -7.00
C ASP A 64 -15.08 -6.25 -5.65
N ASP A 65 -14.55 -5.77 -4.52
CA ASP A 65 -14.98 -6.17 -3.18
C ASP A 65 -16.43 -5.77 -2.90
N ALA A 66 -16.91 -4.64 -3.45
CA ALA A 66 -18.34 -4.29 -3.37
C ALA A 66 -19.25 -5.32 -4.06
N LEU A 67 -18.80 -5.90 -5.17
CA LEU A 67 -19.50 -6.99 -5.88
C LEU A 67 -19.41 -8.31 -5.12
N TRP A 68 -18.27 -8.59 -4.49
CA TRP A 68 -18.04 -9.82 -3.74
C TRP A 68 -18.63 -9.81 -2.32
N ILE A 69 -18.93 -8.65 -1.71
CA ILE A 69 -19.56 -8.54 -0.38
C ILE A 69 -20.85 -9.35 -0.24
N ILE A 70 -21.59 -9.58 -1.34
CA ILE A 70 -22.80 -10.41 -1.34
C ILE A 70 -22.46 -11.91 -1.28
N PHE A 71 -21.31 -12.32 -1.80
CA PHE A 71 -20.88 -13.72 -1.93
C PHE A 71 -19.74 -14.13 -0.97
N VAL A 72 -19.09 -13.16 -0.32
CA VAL A 72 -17.90 -13.31 0.51
C VAL A 72 -18.22 -12.73 1.88
N TRP A 73 -18.25 -13.62 2.88
CA TRP A 73 -18.54 -13.30 4.29
C TRP A 73 -17.73 -12.07 4.76
N PRO A 74 -18.25 -11.22 5.66
CA PRO A 74 -17.62 -9.98 6.14
C PRO A 74 -16.24 -10.12 6.84
N GLY A 75 -15.58 -11.28 6.77
CA GLY A 75 -14.19 -11.49 7.19
C GLY A 75 -13.20 -11.76 6.05
N LEU A 76 -13.66 -11.76 4.78
CA LEU A 76 -12.86 -12.18 3.63
C LEU A 76 -12.66 -11.11 2.55
N ALA A 77 -13.39 -9.98 2.58
CA ALA A 77 -13.12 -8.80 1.74
C ALA A 77 -11.93 -7.98 2.31
N ASP A 78 -11.24 -7.17 1.48
CA ASP A 78 -10.08 -6.35 1.87
C ASP A 78 -10.50 -5.17 2.76
N PHE A 79 -11.12 -5.43 3.92
CA PHE A 79 -11.53 -4.36 4.83
C PHE A 79 -10.36 -3.56 5.42
N GLN A 80 -9.12 -4.01 5.19
CA GLN A 80 -7.93 -3.35 5.70
C GLN A 80 -7.30 -2.37 4.69
N ASN A 81 -7.81 -2.27 3.45
CA ASN A 81 -7.31 -1.35 2.43
C ASN A 81 -5.77 -1.36 2.40
N ALA A 82 -5.19 -2.56 2.25
CA ALA A 82 -3.76 -2.75 2.48
C ALA A 82 -2.92 -1.95 1.47
N ASP A 83 -3.30 -2.01 0.18
CA ASP A 83 -2.63 -1.28 -0.88
C ASP A 83 -2.78 0.24 -0.73
N GLY A 84 -3.95 0.76 -0.33
CA GLY A 84 -4.13 2.20 -0.13
C GLY A 84 -3.34 2.71 1.08
N ASN A 85 -3.28 1.95 2.16
CA ASN A 85 -2.47 2.29 3.33
C ASN A 85 -0.97 2.28 3.03
N GLU A 86 -0.49 1.29 2.28
CA GLU A 86 0.91 1.25 1.82
C GLU A 86 1.22 2.38 0.83
N GLY A 87 0.29 2.71 -0.07
CA GLY A 87 0.40 3.83 -0.99
C GLY A 87 0.52 5.17 -0.25
N ASN A 88 -0.33 5.40 0.75
CA ASN A 88 -0.29 6.61 1.58
C ASN A 88 1.01 6.70 2.40
N ALA A 89 1.51 5.59 2.94
CA ALA A 89 2.79 5.58 3.64
C ALA A 89 3.97 6.00 2.73
N LEU A 90 3.94 5.63 1.45
CA LEU A 90 4.92 6.09 0.45
C LEU A 90 4.79 7.59 0.15
N LEU A 91 3.57 8.13 0.12
CA LEU A 91 3.34 9.56 -0.04
C LEU A 91 3.85 10.36 1.17
N ASP A 92 3.60 9.90 2.39
CA ASP A 92 4.13 10.49 3.61
C ASP A 92 5.66 10.50 3.63
N ARG A 93 6.28 9.40 3.20
CA ARG A 93 7.74 9.33 2.99
C ARG A 93 8.19 10.37 1.96
N ASN A 94 7.47 10.55 0.86
CA ASN A 94 7.83 11.56 -0.16
C ASN A 94 7.72 13.00 0.35
N ILE A 95 6.76 13.30 1.23
CA ILE A 95 6.68 14.60 1.91
C ILE A 95 7.95 14.82 2.76
N TYR A 96 8.39 13.80 3.50
CA TYR A 96 9.63 13.85 4.27
C TYR A 96 10.87 14.02 3.38
N LEU A 97 11.02 13.22 2.33
CA LEU A 97 12.12 13.32 1.35
C LEU A 97 12.19 14.72 0.72
N ARG A 98 11.04 15.30 0.36
CA ARG A 98 10.95 16.67 -0.17
C ARG A 98 11.36 17.73 0.86
N GLY A 99 11.01 17.53 2.13
CA GLY A 99 11.49 18.35 3.24
C GLY A 99 13.01 18.30 3.39
N MET A 100 13.61 17.11 3.34
CA MET A 100 15.07 16.94 3.37
C MET A 100 15.76 17.57 2.16
N ALA A 101 15.21 17.39 0.96
CA ALA A 101 15.73 17.98 -0.25
C ALA A 101 15.75 19.52 -0.18
N LYS A 102 14.68 20.11 0.37
CA LYS A 102 14.61 21.55 0.63
C LYS A 102 15.66 21.99 1.64
N ALA A 103 15.83 21.26 2.74
CA ALA A 103 16.85 21.56 3.76
C ALA A 103 18.28 21.45 3.20
N LYS A 104 18.53 20.53 2.27
CA LYS A 104 19.82 20.35 1.57
C LYS A 104 20.05 21.30 0.39
N GLY A 105 19.04 22.08 0.00
CA GLY A 105 19.14 23.01 -1.14
C GLY A 105 19.19 22.32 -2.51
N CYS A 106 18.53 21.16 -2.67
CA CYS A 106 18.49 20.43 -3.93
C CYS A 106 17.76 21.23 -5.02
N LYS A 107 18.43 21.55 -6.12
CA LYS A 107 17.89 22.41 -7.19
C LYS A 107 16.86 21.72 -8.09
N GLU A 108 16.90 20.40 -8.15
CA GLU A 108 16.10 19.59 -9.08
C GLU A 108 14.68 19.32 -8.59
N MET A 109 14.29 19.81 -7.41
CA MET A 109 12.94 19.56 -6.86
C MET A 109 11.80 20.08 -7.77
N GLU A 110 12.08 21.04 -8.65
CA GLU A 110 11.10 21.58 -9.59
C GLU A 110 10.75 20.62 -10.73
N SER A 111 11.64 19.66 -11.05
CA SER A 111 11.39 18.65 -12.09
C SER A 111 10.74 17.37 -11.55
N TRP A 112 10.57 17.26 -10.23
CA TRP A 112 10.01 16.07 -9.60
C TRP A 112 8.50 15.96 -9.86
N PRO A 113 7.95 14.73 -9.95
CA PRO A 113 6.53 14.55 -10.15
C PRO A 113 5.72 15.17 -9.01
N ALA A 114 4.54 15.69 -9.35
CA ALA A 114 3.61 16.23 -8.36
C ALA A 114 3.21 15.14 -7.35
N LEU A 115 3.09 15.53 -6.08
CA LEU A 115 2.47 14.67 -5.07
C LEU A 115 1.04 14.40 -5.51
N ILE A 116 0.70 13.12 -5.60
CA ILE A 116 -0.65 12.66 -5.89
C ILE A 116 -1.39 12.66 -4.56
N ALA A 117 -2.52 13.36 -4.49
CA ALA A 117 -3.40 13.43 -3.32
C ALA A 117 -4.67 12.61 -3.57
#